data_AF-A0A529L5Z2-F1
#
_entry.id   AF-A0A529L5Z2-F1
#
_cell.length_a   1.000
_cell.length_b   1.000
_cell.length_c   1.000
_cell.angle_alpha   90.00
_cell.angle_beta   90.00
_cell.angle_gamma   90.00
#
_symmetry.space_group_name_H-M   'P 1'
#
loop_
_entity.id
_entity.type
_entity.pdbx_description
1 polymer ?
#
loop_
_entity_poly.entity_id
_entity_poly.type
_entity_poly.pdbx_seq_one_letter_code
_entity_poly.pdbx_strand_id
1 'polypeptide(L)'
;VYIPEAKAGDVRLFLMNGLPLARDGNYAAFRRVPAKGDVRSNIHAAGTARKVKVTGTMLGIAEMVRPKLISDGMFLVGLDIVGDKLLEINVFTPGGLTRLAAMYRT
;
A
#
# COMPACT_ATOMS: atom_id res chain seq x y z
N VAL A 1 0.05 -19.30 5.34
CA VAL A 1 -0.90 -18.96 6.44
C VAL A 1 -2.00 -18.09 5.86
N TYR A 2 -3.28 -18.39 6.13
CA TYR A 2 -4.39 -17.54 5.70
C TYR A 2 -4.54 -16.36 6.65
N ILE A 3 -4.68 -15.15 6.11
CA ILE A 3 -4.86 -13.91 6.88
C ILE A 3 -6.34 -13.51 6.75
N PRO A 4 -7.19 -13.68 7.78
CA PRO A 4 -8.61 -13.37 7.73
C PRO A 4 -8.92 -11.93 7.28
N GLU A 5 -8.04 -11.00 7.64
CA GLU A 5 -8.09 -9.58 7.30
C GLU A 5 -7.98 -9.33 5.80
N ALA A 6 -7.45 -10.28 5.02
CA ALA A 6 -7.38 -10.17 3.55
C ALA A 6 -8.78 -10.06 2.92
N LYS A 7 -9.85 -10.49 3.61
CA LYS A 7 -11.23 -10.28 3.16
C LYS A 7 -11.60 -8.80 3.07
N ALA A 8 -11.00 -7.95 3.92
CA ALA A 8 -11.20 -6.50 3.88
C ALA A 8 -10.38 -5.82 2.78
N GLY A 9 -9.50 -6.58 2.12
CA GLY A 9 -8.53 -6.06 1.16
C GLY A 9 -7.23 -5.60 1.82
N ASP A 10 -6.24 -5.32 0.97
CA ASP A 10 -4.94 -4.83 1.39
C ASP A 10 -4.80 -3.31 1.20
N VAL A 11 -3.84 -2.73 1.90
CA VAL A 11 -3.51 -1.31 1.82
C VAL A 11 -2.19 -1.17 1.08
N ARG A 12 -2.21 -0.42 -0.01
CA ARG A 12 -0.98 0.04 -0.67
C ARG A 12 -0.55 1.36 -0.06
N LEU A 13 0.62 1.39 0.57
CA LEU A 13 1.28 2.57 1.13
C LEU A 13 2.55 2.88 0.32
N PHE A 14 2.68 4.11 -0.18
CA PHE A 14 3.87 4.51 -0.94
C PHE A 14 4.94 5.10 -0.03
N LEU A 15 6.19 4.73 -0.30
CA LEU A 15 7.39 5.31 0.28
C LEU A 15 8.18 6.02 -0.82
N MET A 16 8.70 7.20 -0.52
CA MET A 16 9.64 7.94 -1.35
C MET A 16 10.92 8.15 -0.55
N ASN A 17 12.04 7.70 -1.10
CA ASN A 17 13.34 7.70 -0.47
C ASN A 17 13.32 7.13 0.97
N GLY A 18 12.63 6.00 1.13
CA GLY A 18 12.49 5.29 2.41
C GLY A 18 11.49 5.89 3.40
N LEU A 19 10.86 7.03 3.12
CA LEU A 19 9.87 7.66 3.99
C LEU A 19 8.46 7.51 3.42
N PRO A 20 7.41 7.28 4.25
CA PRO A 20 6.03 7.30 3.78
C PRO A 20 5.70 8.60 3.05
N LEU A 21 5.35 8.50 1.76
CA LEU A 21 5.02 9.64 0.93
C LEU A 21 3.73 10.28 1.45
N ALA A 22 3.75 11.59 1.65
CA ALA A 22 2.60 12.35 2.11
C ALA A 22 2.53 13.73 1.44
N ARG A 23 1.32 14.25 1.30
CA ARG A 23 1.03 15.60 0.80
C ARG A 23 -0.21 16.15 1.50
N ASP A 24 -0.13 17.39 1.96
CA ASP A 24 -1.24 18.11 2.60
C ASP A 24 -1.89 17.32 3.77
N GLY A 25 -1.05 16.68 4.59
CA GLY A 25 -1.48 15.86 5.73
C GLY A 25 -2.06 14.47 5.36
N ASN A 26 -2.08 14.11 4.07
CA ASN A 26 -2.54 12.81 3.61
C ASN A 26 -1.36 11.95 3.18
N TYR A 27 -1.27 10.73 3.72
CA TYR A 27 -0.35 9.73 3.18
C TYR A 27 -0.84 9.25 1.82
N ALA A 28 0.08 9.03 0.90
CA ALA A 28 -0.14 8.35 -0.36
C ALA A 28 -0.43 6.88 -0.07
N ALA A 29 -1.69 6.58 0.25
CA ALA A 29 -2.15 5.23 0.52
C ALA A 29 -3.61 5.03 0.12
N PHE A 30 -3.92 3.82 -0.35
CA PHE A 30 -5.29 3.41 -0.65
C PHE A 30 -5.51 1.95 -0.31
N ARG A 31 -6.75 1.61 0.06
CA ARG A 31 -7.16 0.22 0.24
C ARG A 31 -7.66 -0.36 -1.08
N ARG A 32 -7.15 -1.52 -1.47
CA ARG A 32 -7.64 -2.34 -2.58
C ARG A 32 -8.65 -3.34 -2.04
N VAL A 33 -9.93 -3.14 -2.34
CA VAL A 33 -11.00 -4.06 -1.92
C VAL A 33 -11.30 -5.03 -3.06
N PRO A 34 -11.17 -6.36 -2.85
CA PRO A 34 -11.53 -7.37 -3.84
C PRO A 34 -13.01 -7.28 -4.25
N ALA A 35 -13.33 -7.72 -5.47
CA ALA A 35 -14.72 -7.89 -5.87
C ALA A 35 -15.40 -9.00 -5.03
N LYS A 36 -16.73 -8.88 -4.81
CA LYS A 36 -17.50 -9.89 -4.07
C LYS A 36 -17.31 -11.27 -4.73
N GLY A 37 -16.88 -12.25 -3.94
CA GLY A 37 -16.71 -13.65 -4.38
C GLY A 37 -15.32 -14.00 -4.91
N ASP A 38 -14.43 -13.02 -5.08
CA ASP A 38 -13.12 -13.22 -5.70
C ASP A 38 -11.98 -13.11 -4.70
N VAL A 39 -11.86 -14.13 -3.83
CA VAL A 39 -10.78 -14.20 -2.84
C VAL A 39 -9.47 -14.72 -3.47
N ARG A 40 -9.51 -15.20 -4.73
CA ARG A 40 -8.42 -16.04 -5.28
C ARG A 40 -8.07 -15.90 -6.77
N SER A 41 -8.65 -15.04 -7.59
CA SER A 41 -8.27 -14.99 -9.01
C SER A 41 -7.45 -13.75 -9.42
N ASN A 42 -6.15 -13.99 -9.55
CA ASN A 42 -5.18 -13.37 -10.47
C ASN A 42 -5.52 -12.00 -11.10
N ILE A 43 -4.69 -11.01 -10.74
CA ILE A 43 -3.96 -10.07 -11.62
C ILE A 43 -4.77 -9.03 -12.45
N HIS A 44 -6.07 -9.20 -12.65
CA HIS A 44 -6.92 -8.19 -13.33
C HIS A 44 -8.30 -8.00 -12.67
N ALA A 45 -8.59 -8.69 -11.57
CA ALA A 45 -9.87 -8.59 -10.89
C ALA A 45 -10.13 -7.15 -10.42
N ALA A 46 -11.31 -6.64 -10.74
CA ALA A 46 -11.77 -5.27 -10.58
C ALA A 46 -11.84 -4.81 -9.11
N GLY A 47 -10.68 -4.62 -8.49
CA GLY A 47 -10.54 -4.11 -7.14
C GLY A 47 -10.89 -2.62 -7.09
N THR A 48 -11.78 -2.24 -6.18
CA THR A 48 -12.07 -0.82 -5.96
C THR A 48 -11.01 -0.22 -5.03
N ALA A 49 -10.44 0.93 -5.39
CA ALA A 49 -9.59 1.68 -4.47
C ALA A 49 -10.46 2.58 -3.60
N ARG A 50 -10.24 2.52 -2.29
CA ARG A 50 -10.91 3.38 -1.31
C ARG A 50 -9.89 4.14 -0.48
N LYS A 51 -10.29 5.32 0.00
CA LYS A 51 -9.51 6.06 1.00
C LYS A 51 -9.23 5.19 2.21
N VAL A 52 -8.06 5.37 2.80
CA VAL A 52 -7.63 4.63 3.98
C VAL A 52 -6.95 5.57 4.95
N LYS A 53 -7.24 5.40 6.24
CA LYS A 53 -6.49 6.05 7.31
C LYS A 53 -5.25 5.20 7.59
N VAL A 54 -4.07 5.75 7.33
CA VAL A 54 -2.80 5.09 7.69
C VAL A 54 -2.68 5.03 9.21
N THR A 55 -2.34 3.86 9.73
CA THR A 55 -2.24 3.61 11.18
C THR A 55 -0.79 3.60 11.64
N GLY A 56 -0.57 3.73 12.96
CA GLY A 56 0.77 3.61 13.54
C GLY A 56 1.44 2.27 13.23
N THR A 57 0.67 1.17 13.15
CA THR A 57 1.17 -0.15 12.74
C THR A 57 1.71 -0.13 11.31
N MET A 58 1.01 0.50 10.37
CA MET A 58 1.46 0.61 8.98
C MET A 58 2.74 1.44 8.88
N LEU A 59 2.83 2.53 9.64
CA LEU A 59 4.05 3.34 9.73
C LEU A 59 5.20 2.54 10.36
N GLY A 60 4.94 1.74 11.40
CA GLY A 60 5.93 0.85 11.99
C GLY A 60 6.48 -0.18 11.00
N ILE A 61 5.64 -0.73 10.12
CA ILE A 61 6.08 -1.60 9.02
C ILE A 61 7.00 -0.84 8.05
N ALA A 62 6.63 0.38 7.67
CA ALA A 62 7.46 1.22 6.80
C ALA A 62 8.84 1.51 7.42
N GLU A 63 8.88 1.82 8.71
CA GLU A 63 10.11 2.04 9.47
C GLU A 63 10.99 0.79 9.53
N MET A 64 10.38 -0.40 9.69
CA MET A 64 11.09 -1.68 9.75
C MET A 64 11.83 -1.99 8.43
N VAL A 65 11.20 -1.72 7.28
CA VAL A 65 11.81 -2.02 5.97
C VAL A 65 12.73 -0.89 5.47
N ARG A 66 12.54 0.34 5.94
CA ARG A 66 13.25 1.55 5.47
C ARG A 66 14.77 1.37 5.34
N PRO A 67 15.53 0.84 6.33
CA PRO A 67 16.98 0.77 6.23
C PRO A 67 17.45 -0.05 5.02
N LYS A 68 16.78 -1.17 4.74
CA LYS A 68 17.11 -2.02 3.60
C LYS A 68 16.75 -1.36 2.28
N LEU A 69 15.58 -0.73 2.19
CA LEU A 69 15.16 -0.01 0.98
C LEU A 69 16.13 1.10 0.60
N ILE A 70 16.61 1.87 1.59
CA ILE A 70 17.61 2.92 1.36
C ILE A 70 18.96 2.32 0.94
N SER A 71 19.42 1.28 1.66
CA SER A 71 20.66 0.57 1.35
C SER A 71 20.69 0.02 -0.08
N ASP A 72 19.54 -0.43 -0.58
CA ASP A 72 19.40 -1.01 -1.91
C ASP A 72 19.16 0.04 -3.01
N GLY A 73 19.07 1.33 -2.65
CA GLY A 73 18.81 2.42 -3.62
C GLY A 73 17.36 2.46 -4.13
N MET A 74 16.40 1.90 -3.39
CA MET A 74 15.00 1.86 -3.79
C MET A 74 14.33 3.21 -3.52
N PHE A 75 14.25 4.06 -4.55
CA PHE A 75 13.76 5.44 -4.41
C PHE A 75 12.24 5.55 -4.28
N LEU A 76 11.46 4.73 -4.99
CA LEU A 76 10.00 4.74 -4.93
C LEU A 76 9.48 3.32 -4.75
N VAL A 77 8.76 3.08 -3.65
CA VAL A 77 8.33 1.74 -3.24
C VAL A 77 6.85 1.75 -2.84
N GLY A 78 6.11 0.71 -3.20
CA GLY A 78 4.77 0.44 -2.67
C GLY A 78 4.79 -0.73 -1.69
N LEU A 79 4.34 -0.53 -0.46
CA LEU A 79 4.15 -1.59 0.52
C LEU A 79 2.69 -2.03 0.50
N ASP A 80 2.46 -3.34 0.35
CA ASP A 80 1.13 -3.92 0.46
C ASP A 80 0.96 -4.53 1.84
N ILE A 81 0.01 -4.00 2.61
CA ILE A 81 -0.19 -4.31 4.02
C ILE A 81 -1.60 -4.85 4.24
N VAL A 82 -1.72 -5.98 4.92
CA VAL A 82 -3.01 -6.53 5.37
C VAL A 82 -2.98 -6.68 6.88
N GLY A 83 -3.92 -6.01 7.56
CA GLY A 83 -3.94 -5.96 9.02
C GLY A 83 -2.65 -5.33 9.55
N ASP A 84 -1.87 -6.15 10.25
CA ASP A 84 -0.57 -5.82 10.85
C ASP A 84 0.62 -6.46 10.11
N LYS A 85 0.41 -6.99 8.90
CA LYS A 85 1.43 -7.76 8.16
C LYS A 85 1.77 -7.13 6.83
N LEU A 86 3.06 -7.13 6.51
CA LEU A 86 3.56 -6.83 5.17
C LEU A 86 3.37 -8.06 4.28
N LEU A 87 2.67 -7.89 3.16
CA LEU A 87 2.46 -8.94 2.17
C LEU A 87 3.48 -8.89 1.04
N GLU A 88 3.69 -7.70 0.47
CA GLU A 88 4.52 -7.50 -0.71
C GLU A 88 5.22 -6.15 -0.68
N ILE A 89 6.43 -6.10 -1.24
CA ILE A 89 7.19 -4.87 -1.49
C ILE A 89 7.32 -4.69 -3.00
N ASN A 90 6.63 -3.69 -3.54
CA ASN A 90 6.65 -3.33 -4.96
C ASN A 90 7.74 -2.29 -5.19
N VAL A 91 8.88 -2.72 -5.72
CA VAL A 91 10.05 -1.85 -5.96
C VAL A 91 10.23 -1.42 -7.42
N PHE A 92 9.45 -1.99 -8.34
CA PHE A 92 9.43 -1.60 -9.76
C PHE A 92 8.04 -1.09 -10.15
N THR A 93 7.99 0.16 -10.63
CA THR A 93 6.76 0.81 -11.15
C THR A 93 5.52 0.62 -10.26
N PRO A 94 5.51 1.11 -9.00
CA PRO A 94 4.33 1.01 -8.16
C PRO A 94 3.20 1.88 -8.74
N GLY A 95 2.22 1.24 -9.38
CA GLY A 95 1.05 1.91 -9.96
C GLY A 95 0.08 2.42 -8.89
N GLY A 96 -0.62 3.52 -9.18
CA GLY A 96 -1.72 4.03 -8.33
C GLY A 96 -1.63 5.50 -7.93
N LEU A 97 -0.50 6.19 -8.18
CA LEU A 97 -0.31 7.61 -7.82
C LEU A 97 -1.34 8.54 -8.50
N THR A 98 -1.64 8.36 -9.78
CA THR A 98 -2.66 9.17 -10.48
C THR A 98 -4.05 9.00 -9.86
N ARG A 99 -4.38 7.78 -9.40
CA ARG A 99 -5.64 7.50 -8.72
C ARG A 99 -5.68 8.13 -7.32
N LEU A 100 -4.56 8.15 -6.61
CA LEU A 100 -4.41 8.84 -5.34
C LEU A 100 -4.60 10.34 -5.48
N ALA A 101 -3.95 10.96 -6.48
CA ALA A 101 -4.10 12.39 -6.78
C ALA A 101 -5.57 12.77 -6.99
N ALA A 102 -6.31 12.00 -7.81
CA ALA A 102 -7.75 12.21 -7.99
C ALA A 102 -8.57 11.95 -6.71
N MET A 103 -8.22 10.91 -5.94
CA MET A 103 -8.94 10.51 -4.72
C MET A 103 -8.80 11.54 -3.58
N TYR A 104 -7.59 12.06 -3.37
CA TYR A 104 -7.28 13.02 -2.33
C TYR A 104 -7.38 14.47 -2.81
N ARG A 105 -7.55 14.70 -4.12
CA ARG A 105 -7.59 16.02 -4.77
C ARG A 105 -6.29 16.79 -4.52
N THR A 106 -5.15 16.12 -4.74
CA THR A 106 -3.79 16.62 -4.49
C THR A 106 -2.91 16.50 -5.73
#